data_AF-A0A1M5D948-F1
#
_entry.id   AF-A0A1M5D948-F1
#
_cell.length_a   1.000
_cell.length_b   1.000
_cell.length_c   1.000
_cell.angle_alpha   90.00
_cell.angle_beta   90.00
_cell.angle_gamma   90.00
#
_symmetry.space_group_name_H-M   'P 1'
#
loop_
_entity.id
_entity.type
_entity.pdbx_description
1 polymer ?
#
loop_
_entity_poly.entity_id
_entity_poly.type
_entity_poly.pdbx_seq_one_letter_code
_entity_poly.pdbx_strand_id
1 'polypeptide(L)' 'MEEKTYNSPTGILCPVCKKGIIKLSLHDFLANSSTKCPICGTDFRMDKRKCAGIINKLHDLDVATTEVNRLKHQSL' A
#
# COMPACT_ATOMS: atom_id res chain seq x y z
N MET A 1 0.40 12.25 -22.68
CA MET A 1 1.68 12.38 -21.93
C MET A 1 1.41 11.75 -20.57
N GLU A 2 1.82 10.50 -20.38
CA GLU A 2 1.57 9.80 -19.11
C GLU A 2 2.39 10.47 -18.00
N GLU A 3 1.72 11.03 -17.00
CA GLU A 3 2.36 11.51 -15.79
C GLU A 3 3.06 10.33 -15.11
N LYS A 4 4.39 10.28 -15.20
CA LYS A 4 5.19 9.39 -14.36
C LYS A 4 5.01 9.83 -12.90
N THR A 5 4.05 9.20 -12.25
CA THR A 5 3.86 9.28 -10.81
C THR A 5 5.03 8.57 -10.14
N TYR A 6 6.06 9.35 -9.74
CA TYR A 6 7.18 8.88 -8.93
C TYR A 6 6.76 8.24 -7.60
N ASN A 7 5.48 8.37 -7.22
CA ASN A 7 4.86 7.79 -6.04
C ASN A 7 4.18 6.44 -6.29
N SER A 8 4.25 5.89 -7.51
CA SER A 8 3.75 4.54 -7.77
C SER A 8 4.66 3.52 -7.06
N PRO A 9 4.17 2.74 -6.07
CA PRO A 9 5.00 1.74 -5.42
C PRO A 9 5.49 0.76 -6.48
N THR A 10 6.81 0.65 -6.62
CA THR A 10 7.47 -0.29 -7.54
C THR A 10 7.03 -1.74 -7.29
N GLY A 11 6.47 -2.00 -6.11
CA GLY A 11 5.99 -3.29 -5.67
C GLY A 11 7.14 -4.17 -5.22
N ILE A 12 6.81 -5.34 -4.68
CA ILE A 12 7.76 -6.32 -4.18
C ILE A 12 7.69 -7.53 -5.10
N LEU A 13 8.83 -7.89 -5.71
CA LEU A 13 8.89 -9.13 -6.47
C LEU A 13 8.62 -10.33 -5.56
N CYS A 14 7.68 -11.18 -5.95
CA CYS A 14 7.27 -12.33 -5.15
C CYS A 14 8.48 -13.23 -4.87
N PRO A 15 8.82 -13.49 -3.60
CA PRO A 15 10.02 -14.26 -3.26
C PRO A 15 9.89 -15.75 -3.59
N VAL A 16 8.68 -16.26 -3.83
CA VAL A 16 8.40 -17.67 -4.13
C VAL A 16 8.43 -17.93 -5.63
N CYS A 17 7.51 -17.35 -6.40
CA CYS A 17 7.43 -17.64 -7.83
C CYS A 17 8.35 -16.79 -8.70
N LYS A 18 8.93 -15.70 -8.16
CA LYS A 18 9.78 -14.73 -8.88
C LYS A 18 9.16 -14.13 -10.16
N LYS A 19 7.84 -14.28 -10.34
CA LYS A 19 7.10 -13.82 -11.52
C LYS A 19 6.12 -12.69 -11.19
N GLY A 20 5.44 -12.78 -10.05
CA GLY A 20 4.45 -11.77 -9.64
C GLY A 20 5.07 -10.58 -8.94
N ILE A 21 4.57 -9.37 -9.23
CA ILE A 21 4.86 -8.16 -8.46
C ILE A 21 3.69 -7.94 -7.49
N ILE A 22 3.99 -7.94 -6.19
CA ILE A 22 3.05 -7.65 -5.13
C ILE A 22 3.01 -6.14 -4.96
N LYS A 23 1.88 -5.52 -5.30
CA LYS A 23 1.63 -4.10 -5.08
C LYS A 23 0.65 -3.94 -3.91
N LEU A 24 0.95 -3.02 -3.02
CA LEU A 24 0.10 -2.66 -1.89
C LEU A 24 -0.12 -1.16 -1.94
N SER A 25 -1.39 -0.75 -1.86
CA SER A 25 -1.69 0.64 -1.53
C SER A 25 -1.30 0.91 -0.08
N LEU A 26 -1.15 2.18 0.30
CA LEU A 26 -0.92 2.56 1.69
C LEU A 26 -2.05 2.05 2.59
N HIS A 27 -3.28 2.24 2.14
CA HIS A 27 -4.49 1.76 2.83
C HIS A 27 -4.48 0.24 3.04
N ASP A 28 -4.23 -0.55 1.99
CA ASP A 28 -4.15 -2.02 2.11
C ASP A 28 -3.02 -2.46 3.03
N PHE A 29 -1.88 -1.79 2.92
CA PHE A 29 -0.73 -2.07 3.77
C PHE A 29 -1.05 -1.79 5.24
N LEU A 30 -1.85 -0.77 5.57
CA LEU A 30 -2.24 -0.46 6.95
C LEU A 30 -3.33 -1.41 7.46
N ALA A 31 -4.38 -1.64 6.66
CA ALA A 31 -5.56 -2.42 7.03
C ALA A 31 -5.29 -3.93 7.13
N ASN A 32 -4.44 -4.49 6.27
CA ASN A 32 -4.28 -5.94 6.17
C ASN A 32 -3.06 -6.45 6.95
N SER A 33 -3.16 -7.65 7.51
CA SER A 33 -2.04 -8.35 8.17
C SER A 33 -1.31 -9.32 7.23
N SER A 34 -1.85 -9.55 6.05
CA SER A 34 -1.21 -10.34 5.00
C SER A 34 -1.48 -9.80 3.60
N THR A 35 -0.72 -10.30 2.63
CA THR A 35 -0.90 -10.01 1.21
C THR A 35 -0.65 -11.27 0.40
N LYS A 36 -1.29 -11.40 -0.77
CA LYS A 36 -1.14 -12.57 -1.64
C LYS A 36 -0.41 -12.21 -2.92
N CYS A 37 0.43 -13.12 -3.40
CA CYS A 37 0.97 -13.01 -4.75
C CYS A 37 -0.17 -13.18 -5.77
N PRO A 38 -0.35 -12.23 -6.71
CA PRO A 38 -1.40 -12.35 -7.73
C PRO A 38 -1.14 -13.45 -8.76
N ILE A 39 0.08 -13.99 -8.82
CA ILE A 39 0.48 -15.02 -9.81
C ILE A 39 0.43 -16.43 -9.22
N CYS A 40 1.07 -16.66 -8.08
CA CYS A 40 1.14 -18.00 -7.48
C CYS A 40 0.21 -18.20 -6.28
N GLY A 41 -0.52 -17.17 -5.85
CA GLY A 41 -1.48 -17.25 -4.76
C GLY A 41 -0.89 -17.37 -3.35
N THR A 42 0.45 -17.42 -3.22
CA THR A 42 1.11 -17.53 -1.92
C THR A 42 0.76 -16.33 -1.03
N ASP A 43 0.38 -16.62 0.21
CA ASP A 43 0.06 -15.63 1.25
C ASP A 43 1.33 -15.28 2.06
N PHE A 44 1.55 -13.98 2.26
CA PHE A 44 2.65 -13.43 3.02
C PHE A 44 2.10 -12.64 4.21
N ARG A 45 2.39 -13.13 5.42
CA ARG A 45 2.11 -12.37 6.66
C ARG A 45 3.10 -11.22 6.82
N MET A 46 2.57 -10.04 7.13
CA MET A 46 3.34 -8.82 7.34
C MET A 46 3.48 -8.56 8.83
N ASP A 47 4.70 -8.70 9.36
CA ASP A 47 4.99 -8.29 10.75
C ASP A 47 5.40 -6.82 10.79
N LYS A 48 4.51 -5.98 11.33
CA LYS A 48 4.70 -4.53 11.42
C LYS A 48 5.19 -4.07 12.80
N ARG A 49 5.38 -4.97 13.76
CA ARG A 49 5.64 -4.62 15.18
C ARG A 49 6.90 -3.81 15.38
N LYS A 50 7.96 -4.12 14.62
CA LYS A 50 9.24 -3.39 14.68
C LYS A 50 9.19 -2.00 14.05
N CYS A 51 8.09 -1.65 13.38
CA CYS A 51 7.94 -0.40 12.65
C CYS A 51 6.84 0.51 13.23
N ALA A 52 6.38 0.25 14.46
CA ALA A 52 5.20 0.91 15.04
C ALA A 52 5.21 2.44 14.91
N GLY A 53 6.34 3.10 15.18
CA GLY A 53 6.45 4.56 15.06
C GLY A 53 6.30 5.09 13.62
N ILE A 54 6.72 4.31 12.62
CA ILE A 54 6.54 4.65 11.20
C ILE A 54 5.10 4.35 10.76
N ILE A 55 4.52 3.24 11.23
CA ILE A 55 3.12 2.88 10.93
C ILE A 55 2.16 3.97 11.39
N ASN A 56 2.37 4.57 12.57
CA ASN A 56 1.53 5.66 13.05
C ASN A 56 1.58 6.88 12.11
N LYS A 57 2.78 7.29 11.68
CA LYS A 57 2.93 8.41 10.72
C LYS A 57 2.28 8.11 9.37
N LEU A 58 2.38 6.87 8.91
CA LEU A 58 1.75 6.40 7.69
C LEU A 58 0.22 6.40 7.81
N HIS A 59 -0.31 6.06 8.98
CA HIS A 59 -1.74 6.14 9.26
C HIS A 59 -2.25 7.59 9.25
N ASP A 60 -1.53 8.52 9.88
CA ASP A 60 -1.89 9.95 9.85
C ASP A 60 -1.94 10.48 8.40
N LEU A 61 -0.98 10.06 7.57
CA LEU A 61 -0.95 10.41 6.15
C LEU A 61 -2.13 9.83 5.36
N ASP A 62 -2.53 8.57 5.62
CA ASP A 62 -3.68 7.93 4.96
C ASP A 62 -4.99 8.66 5.29
N VAL A 63 -5.17 9.01 6.56
CA VAL A 63 -6.33 9.78 7.04
C VAL A 63 -6.36 11.17 6.40
N ALA A 64 -5.25 11.91 6.42
CA ALA A 64 -5.17 13.24 5.82
C ALA A 64 -5.44 13.20 4.31
N THR A 65 -4.91 12.20 3.60
CA THR A 65 -5.14 12.01 2.17
C THR A 65 -6.62 11.73 1.87
N THR A 66 -7.24 10.88 2.69
CA THR A 66 -8.67 10.56 2.59
C THR A 66 -9.53 11.81 2.77
N GLU A 67 -9.22 12.63 3.77
CA GLU A 67 -9.98 13.84 4.06
C GLU A 67 -9.83 14.90 2.97
N VAL A 68 -8.61 15.13 2.47
CA VAL A 68 -8.39 16.05 1.33
C VAL A 68 -9.18 15.60 0.10
N ASN A 69 -9.18 14.30 -0.19
CA ASN A 69 -9.96 13.76 -1.30
C ASN A 69 -11.46 13.94 -1.06
N ARG A 70 -11.96 13.69 0.16
CA ARG A 70 -13.37 13.92 0.52
C ARG A 70 -13.79 15.37 0.27
N LEU A 71 -12.99 16.34 0.70
CA LEU A 71 -13.27 17.78 0.51
C LEU A 71 -13.27 18.19 -0.97
N LYS A 72 -12.36 17.63 -1.79
CA LYS A 72 -12.35 17.87 -3.25
C LYS A 72 -13.65 17.45 -3.91
N HIS A 73 -14.26 16.34 -3.49
CA HIS A 73 -15.50 15.82 -4.06
C HIS A 73 -16.76 16.53 -3.53
N GLN A 74 -16.66 17.31 -2.44
CA GLN A 74 -17.78 18.12 -1.92
C GLN A 74 -17.84 19.54 -2.51
N SER A 75 -16.79 19.98 -3.18
CA SER A 75 -16.67 21.35 -3.72
C SER A 75 -17.12 21.45 -5.19
N LEU A 76 -17.88 20.47 -5.68
CA LEU A 76 -18.49 20.37 -7.02
C LEU A 76 -20.00 20.15 -6.85
#